data_AF-A0A2W6YHV4-F1
#
_entry.id   AF-A0A2W6YHV4-F1
#
_cell.length_a   1.000
_cell.length_b   1.000
_cell.length_c   1.000
_cell.angle_alpha   90.00
_cell.angle_beta   90.00
_cell.angle_gamma   90.00
#
_symmetry.space_group_name_H-M   'P 1'
#
loop_
_entity.id
_entity.type
_entity.pdbx_description
1 polymer ?
#
loop_
_entity_poly.entity_id
_entity_poly.type
_entity_poly.pdbx_seq_one_letter_code
_entity_poly.pdbx_strand_id
1 'polypeptide(L)'
;MIFLFILSLGIFSTLLFSCATVHDRLNTGTIVRDCTGTYLRVAENEDYLVCNAEILESKKDGEKVSLIYDNTDKCPERDGKIMCMMFHENKGMIRVKSVK
;
A
#
# COMPACT_ATOMS: atom_id res chain seq x y z
N MET A 1 3.10 52.23 23.64
CA MET A 1 2.76 50.80 23.85
C MET A 1 2.05 50.19 22.63
N ILE A 2 2.50 50.51 21.40
CA ILE A 2 1.88 50.04 20.13
C ILE A 2 2.92 49.55 19.11
N PHE A 3 4.18 50.00 19.23
CA PHE A 3 5.27 49.57 18.33
C PHE A 3 5.79 48.14 18.58
N LEU A 4 5.48 47.53 19.72
CA LEU A 4 5.92 46.17 20.06
C LEU A 4 5.02 45.07 19.48
N PHE A 5 3.81 45.42 19.03
CA PHE A 5 2.81 44.47 18.54
C PHE A 5 2.95 44.12 17.05
N ILE A 6 3.64 44.96 16.26
CA ILE A 6 3.76 44.75 14.81
C ILE A 6 4.89 43.77 14.46
N LEU A 7 5.82 43.51 15.40
CA LEU A 7 6.92 42.57 15.18
C LEU A 7 6.51 41.09 15.33
N SER A 8 5.31 40.78 15.85
CA SER A 8 4.89 39.41 16.15
C SER A 8 4.03 38.73 15.08
N LEU A 9 3.59 39.44 14.02
CA LEU A 9 2.67 38.87 13.01
C LEU A 9 3.33 38.39 11.70
N GLY A 10 4.65 38.55 11.52
CA GLY A 10 5.29 38.29 10.22
C GLY A 10 5.98 36.94 10.03
N ILE A 11 6.06 36.08 11.06
CA ILE A 11 6.95 34.88 11.03
C ILE A 11 6.15 33.56 10.91
N PHE A 12 4.82 33.58 10.99
CA PHE A 12 4.00 32.36 11.09
C PHE A 12 3.40 31.86 9.76
N SER A 13 4.11 31.95 8.63
CA SER A 13 3.52 31.54 7.33
C SER A 13 4.40 30.64 6.46
N THR A 14 5.50 30.06 6.96
CA THR A 14 6.39 29.22 6.13
C THR A 14 6.32 27.72 6.38
N LEU A 15 5.38 27.22 7.21
CA LEU A 15 5.44 25.83 7.70
C LEU A 15 4.32 24.91 7.22
N LEU A 16 3.82 24.97 5.97
CA LEU A 16 2.86 23.94 5.51
C LEU A 16 2.98 23.54 4.02
N PHE A 17 4.19 23.42 3.49
CA PHE A 17 4.40 22.62 2.26
C PHE A 17 4.95 21.24 2.64
N SER A 18 4.10 20.38 3.20
CA SER A 18 4.40 18.94 3.22
C SER A 18 4.15 18.39 1.82
N CYS A 19 5.21 18.36 0.99
CA CYS A 19 5.19 17.65 -0.27
C CYS A 19 5.34 16.15 0.03
N ALA A 20 4.25 15.40 -0.08
CA ALA A 20 4.32 13.94 -0.02
C ALA A 20 4.89 13.41 -1.34
N THR A 21 6.21 13.34 -1.46
CA THR A 21 6.85 12.57 -2.54
C THR A 21 6.51 11.09 -2.36
N VAL A 22 5.72 10.53 -3.27
CA VAL A 22 5.50 9.08 -3.37
C VAL A 22 6.79 8.45 -3.90
N HIS A 23 7.68 8.07 -2.98
CA HIS A 23 8.83 7.25 -3.32
C HIS A 23 8.38 5.79 -3.46
N ASP A 24 8.83 5.15 -4.54
CA ASP A 24 8.78 3.70 -4.70
C ASP A 24 9.54 3.02 -3.55
N ARG A 25 8.80 2.64 -2.49
CA ARG A 25 9.38 1.96 -1.34
C ARG A 25 9.41 0.46 -1.58
N LEU A 26 10.54 -0.14 -1.24
CA LEU A 26 10.68 -1.58 -1.18
C LEU A 26 10.03 -2.09 0.12
N ASN A 27 9.05 -2.96 -0.03
CA ASN A 27 8.32 -3.56 1.08
C ASN A 27 8.54 -5.08 1.06
N THR A 28 9.02 -5.64 2.17
CA THR A 28 9.21 -7.08 2.30
C THR A 28 8.03 -7.70 3.04
N GLY A 29 7.50 -8.79 2.51
CA GLY A 29 6.39 -9.52 3.12
C GLY A 29 6.36 -10.98 2.68
N THR A 30 5.38 -11.71 3.17
CA THR A 30 5.15 -13.12 2.83
C THR A 30 3.96 -13.24 1.88
N ILE A 31 4.10 -14.06 0.85
CA ILE A 31 2.97 -14.40 -0.02
C ILE A 31 1.99 -15.28 0.74
N VAL A 32 0.72 -14.90 0.73
CA VAL A 32 -0.38 -15.71 1.25
C VAL A 32 -1.40 -15.90 0.13
N ARG A 33 -1.75 -17.15 -0.16
CA ARG A 33 -2.72 -17.51 -1.20
C ARG A 33 -3.84 -18.35 -0.63
N ASP A 34 -5.04 -18.00 -1.03
CA ASP A 34 -6.24 -18.78 -0.75
C ASP A 34 -7.24 -18.60 -1.91
N CYS A 35 -8.42 -19.20 -1.76
CA CYS A 35 -9.45 -19.16 -2.78
C CYS A 35 -10.14 -17.79 -2.95
N THR A 36 -9.78 -16.81 -2.13
CA THR A 36 -10.17 -15.39 -2.22
C THR A 36 -9.07 -14.53 -2.82
N GLY A 37 -7.87 -15.03 -3.12
CA GLY A 37 -6.87 -14.27 -3.86
C GLY A 37 -5.43 -14.53 -3.45
N THR A 38 -4.56 -13.59 -3.84
CA THR A 38 -3.15 -13.56 -3.47
C THR A 38 -2.88 -12.27 -2.70
N TYR A 39 -2.19 -12.40 -1.58
CA TYR A 39 -1.94 -11.34 -0.62
C TYR A 39 -0.45 -11.22 -0.33
N LEU A 40 -0.04 -10.00 0.04
CA LEU A 40 1.24 -9.74 0.66
C LEU A 40 1.02 -9.45 2.14
N ARG A 41 1.54 -10.31 3.02
CA ARG A 41 1.53 -10.12 4.47
C ARG A 41 2.80 -9.42 4.92
N VAL A 42 2.70 -8.16 5.32
CA VAL A 42 3.87 -7.34 5.74
C VAL A 42 4.14 -7.38 7.25
N ALA A 43 3.09 -7.64 8.04
CA ALA A 43 3.16 -7.84 9.48
C ALA A 43 2.06 -8.83 9.93
N GLU A 44 1.94 -9.07 11.23
CA GLU A 44 0.90 -9.96 11.77
C GLU A 44 -0.50 -9.38 11.46
N ASN A 45 -1.31 -10.13 10.72
CA ASN A 45 -2.65 -9.73 10.27
C ASN A 45 -2.70 -8.46 9.39
N GLU A 46 -1.59 -8.08 8.75
CA GLU A 46 -1.54 -6.99 7.79
C GLU A 46 -1.39 -7.55 6.37
N ASP A 47 -2.51 -8.01 5.84
CA ASP A 47 -2.59 -8.58 4.49
C ASP A 47 -3.08 -7.52 3.50
N TYR A 48 -2.35 -7.38 2.40
CA TYR A 48 -2.71 -6.50 1.30
C TYR A 48 -3.05 -7.34 0.08
N LEU A 49 -4.24 -7.15 -0.47
CA LEU A 49 -4.71 -7.86 -1.64
C LEU A 49 -3.92 -7.41 -2.87
N VAL A 50 -3.30 -8.34 -3.59
CA VAL A 50 -2.56 -8.04 -4.82
C VAL A 50 -3.52 -8.09 -6.02
N CYS A 51 -3.76 -6.97 -6.69
CA CYS A 51 -4.66 -6.91 -7.84
C CYS A 51 -4.10 -7.64 -9.07
N ASN A 52 -2.83 -7.41 -9.39
CA ASN A 52 -2.12 -7.99 -10.53
C ASN A 52 -1.30 -9.23 -10.11
N ALA A 53 -1.98 -10.22 -9.52
CA ALA A 53 -1.35 -11.39 -8.90
C ALA A 53 -0.51 -12.26 -9.86
N GLU A 54 -0.73 -12.14 -11.17
CA GLU A 54 0.03 -12.82 -12.22
C GLU A 54 1.54 -12.54 -12.15
N ILE A 55 1.95 -11.35 -11.71
CA ILE A 55 3.38 -10.99 -11.56
C ILE A 55 4.08 -11.84 -10.49
N LEU A 56 3.31 -12.46 -9.59
CA LEU A 56 3.81 -13.30 -8.52
C LEU A 56 3.62 -14.79 -8.82
N GLU A 57 3.20 -15.22 -10.01
CA GLU A 57 2.95 -16.65 -10.32
C GLU A 57 4.15 -17.57 -10.06
N SER A 58 5.38 -17.06 -10.23
CA SER A 58 6.61 -17.79 -9.92
C SER A 58 6.90 -17.94 -8.41
N LYS A 59 6.16 -17.21 -7.57
CA LYS A 59 6.35 -17.12 -6.12
C LYS A 59 5.40 -18.08 -5.39
N LYS A 60 5.96 -18.88 -4.49
CA LYS A 60 5.19 -19.88 -3.75
C LYS A 60 4.39 -19.24 -2.63
N ASP A 61 3.30 -19.90 -2.24
CA ASP A 61 2.62 -19.59 -0.99
C ASP A 61 3.59 -19.77 0.19
N GLY A 62 3.59 -18.84 1.14
CA GLY A 62 4.55 -18.75 2.24
C GLY A 62 5.94 -18.21 1.87
N GLU A 63 6.21 -17.89 0.60
CA GLU A 63 7.50 -17.32 0.19
C GLU A 63 7.64 -15.87 0.66
N LYS A 64 8.82 -15.52 1.20
CA LYS A 64 9.16 -14.14 1.54
C LYS A 64 9.67 -13.41 0.29
N VAL A 65 9.06 -12.29 -0.05
CA VAL A 65 9.38 -11.49 -1.24
C VAL A 65 9.55 -10.01 -0.90
N SER A 66 10.30 -9.29 -1.73
CA SER A 66 10.43 -7.83 -1.62
C SER A 66 9.82 -7.17 -2.85
N LEU A 67 8.79 -6.37 -2.66
CA LEU A 67 7.99 -5.76 -3.73
C LEU A 67 8.02 -4.25 -3.66
N ILE A 68 7.93 -3.60 -4.81
CA ILE A 68 7.53 -2.20 -4.92
C ILE A 68 6.09 -2.19 -5.43
N TYR A 69 5.20 -1.47 -4.76
CA TYR A 69 3.78 -1.42 -5.11
C TYR A 69 3.16 -0.06 -4.77
N ASP A 70 2.03 0.23 -5.41
CA ASP A 70 1.14 1.33 -5.06
C ASP A 70 -0.12 0.80 -4.39
N ASN A 71 -0.69 1.58 -3.47
CA ASN A 71 -2.05 1.34 -3.00
C ASN A 71 -3.05 1.72 -4.11
N THR A 72 -4.14 0.97 -4.21
CA THR A 72 -5.21 1.22 -5.18
C THR A 72 -6.57 1.00 -4.52
N ASP A 73 -7.59 1.71 -4.99
CA ASP A 73 -8.96 1.56 -4.51
C ASP A 73 -9.75 0.51 -5.29
N LYS A 74 -9.18 -0.01 -6.39
CA LYS A 74 -9.86 -0.95 -7.29
C LYS A 74 -8.91 -2.02 -7.80
N CYS A 75 -9.45 -3.23 -7.96
CA CYS A 75 -8.84 -4.35 -8.68
C CYS A 75 -9.79 -4.83 -9.80
N PRO A 76 -9.83 -4.15 -10.97
CA PRO A 76 -10.67 -4.60 -12.10
C PRO A 76 -10.34 -6.02 -12.56
N GLU A 77 -9.14 -6.52 -12.27
CA GLU A 77 -8.73 -7.91 -12.53
C GLU A 77 -9.57 -8.95 -11.78
N ARG A 78 -10.38 -8.54 -10.80
CA ARG A 78 -11.28 -9.41 -10.04
C ARG A 78 -12.70 -9.41 -10.58
N ASP A 79 -13.05 -8.47 -11.46
CA ASP A 79 -14.39 -8.35 -12.00
C ASP A 79 -14.75 -9.62 -12.80
N GLY A 80 -15.88 -10.25 -12.43
CA GLY A 80 -16.34 -11.49 -13.06
C GLY A 80 -15.57 -12.76 -12.69
N LYS A 81 -14.55 -12.70 -11.82
CA LYS A 81 -13.87 -13.90 -11.32
C LYS A 81 -14.67 -14.54 -10.18
N ILE A 82 -14.91 -15.85 -10.30
CA ILE A 82 -15.56 -16.64 -9.24
C ILE A 82 -14.55 -16.86 -8.11
N MET A 83 -14.89 -16.40 -6.92
CA MET A 83 -14.14 -16.61 -5.68
C MET A 83 -14.94 -17.54 -4.76
N CYS A 84 -14.27 -18.24 -3.86
CA CYS A 84 -14.98 -19.02 -2.83
C CYS A 84 -15.71 -18.10 -1.83
N MET A 85 -16.69 -18.65 -1.10
CA MET A 85 -17.41 -17.94 -0.03
C MET A 85 -16.63 -17.92 1.28
N MET A 86 -15.38 -17.44 1.23
CA MET A 86 -14.53 -17.24 2.40
C MET A 86 -14.30 -15.75 2.62
N PHE A 87 -14.29 -15.31 3.87
CA PHE A 87 -13.88 -13.95 4.23
C PHE A 87 -12.40 -13.96 4.60
N HIS A 88 -11.60 -13.16 3.91
CA HIS A 88 -10.20 -12.91 4.24
C HIS A 88 -10.02 -11.42 4.53
N GLU A 89 -9.69 -11.09 5.78
CA GLU A 89 -9.45 -9.69 6.16
C GLU A 89 -8.20 -9.17 5.43
N ASN A 90 -8.31 -8.00 4.80
CA ASN A 90 -7.17 -7.29 4.23
C ASN A 90 -7.24 -5.80 4.58
N LYS A 91 -6.07 -5.15 4.64
CA LYS A 91 -5.92 -3.73 4.98
C LYS A 91 -6.11 -2.80 3.77
N GLY A 92 -6.14 -3.37 2.58
CA GLY A 92 -6.31 -2.64 1.33
C GLY A 92 -5.88 -3.45 0.13
N MET A 93 -5.93 -2.80 -1.02
CA MET A 93 -5.51 -3.36 -2.30
C MET A 93 -4.23 -2.69 -2.78
N ILE A 94 -3.34 -3.49 -3.37
CA ILE A 94 -2.07 -3.04 -3.91
C ILE A 94 -1.89 -3.51 -5.34
N ARG A 95 -1.20 -2.68 -6.13
CA ARG A 95 -0.73 -3.02 -7.47
C ARG A 95 0.79 -3.07 -7.48
N VAL A 96 1.35 -4.24 -7.76
CA VAL A 96 2.80 -4.44 -7.77
C VAL A 96 3.40 -3.79 -9.02
N LYS A 97 4.40 -2.94 -8.80
CA LYS A 97 5.23 -2.31 -9.83
C LYS A 97 6.43 -3.17 -10.21
N SER A 98 7.11 -3.75 -9.21
CA SER A 98 8.25 -4.64 -9.45
C SER A 98 8.49 -5.62 -8.30
N VAL A 99 9.09 -6.76 -8.63
CA VAL A 99 9.60 -7.76 -7.71
C VAL A 99 11.12 -7.63 -7.64
N LYS A 100 11.71 -7.64 -6.45
CA LYS A 100 13.17 -7.61 -6.24
C LYS A 100 13.71 -8.96 -5.79
#